data_AF-A0A916W4Q4-F1
#
_entry.id   AF-A0A916W4Q4-F1
#
_cell.length_a   1.000
_cell.length_b   1.000
_cell.length_c   1.000
_cell.angle_alpha   90.00
_cell.angle_beta   90.00
_cell.angle_gamma   90.00
#
_symmetry.space_group_name_H-M   'P 1'
#
loop_
_entity.id
_entity.type
_entity.pdbx_description
1 polymer ?
#
loop_
_entity_poly.entity_id
_entity_poly.type
_entity_poly.pdbx_seq_one_letter_code
_entity_poly.pdbx_strand_id
1 'polypeptide(L)'
;MTRVRLLYLYIIVGIIMTISLYLSLQIYPIENTADKVIFIVTVVSIVISFFAFIIAMNTYVSIDSVNRVTQMNGSVLENEDYVTSMIGLLDEYDMADPKEARDAIFDELEKRFTKESKTALEFANNLQYFIDVIVFFPAFFTNEDRDSNVKEMKKLLNTIEKKKQSLMAISSGNLTLIEETVKLIVSVMEYQNLVSAHNYNVESSILKVRGNMLKNSVTQTVYFNYLGLYYNKKAMSLLRKSLKLENEDLLSIKGLILLNQNIDKLMEEDLELLSIYLNESKKHFQIALEKSNQDVMWEGFIRYNEARTTFYLETIFPTNEEIQWKKMMDKAIVARKKMNLIIKDTIKNNNVSFLQEHFLYQEYIARLVKFNLLLAMQEDITDTRGNVKYPVSEYKKLLEEEFIKEPYDGPFGKVRDYKVEAREYLVDWE
;
A
#
# COMPACT_ATOMS: atom_id res chain seq x y z
N MET A 1 23.97 10.73 17.04
CA MET A 1 23.82 11.86 18.00
C MET A 1 22.63 12.71 17.54
N THR A 2 21.62 12.95 18.38
CA THR A 2 20.44 13.73 18.00
C THR A 2 20.82 15.18 17.68
N ARG A 3 20.23 15.80 16.64
CA ARG A 3 20.50 17.20 16.21
C ARG A 3 20.50 18.20 17.38
N VAL A 4 19.63 17.97 18.36
CA VAL A 4 19.56 18.75 19.61
C VAL A 4 20.87 18.68 20.40
N ARG A 5 21.47 17.49 20.58
CA ARG A 5 22.78 17.34 21.26
C ARG A 5 23.92 18.00 20.49
N LEU A 6 23.91 17.94 19.15
CA LEU A 6 24.90 18.61 18.29
C LEU A 6 24.76 20.14 18.36
N LEU A 7 23.53 20.64 18.37
CA LEU A 7 23.23 22.07 18.49
C LEU A 7 23.57 22.60 19.89
N TYR A 8 23.31 21.80 20.95
CA TYR A 8 23.83 22.08 22.30
C TYR A 8 25.35 22.12 22.33
N LEU A 9 26.04 21.20 21.65
CA LEU A 9 27.50 21.17 21.61
C LEU A 9 28.07 22.40 20.88
N TYR A 10 27.45 22.83 19.78
CA TYR A 10 27.81 24.08 19.10
C TYR A 10 27.51 25.33 19.93
N ILE A 11 26.38 25.37 20.64
CA ILE A 11 26.05 26.46 21.55
C ILE A 11 27.06 26.51 22.70
N ILE A 12 27.40 25.36 23.30
CA ILE A 12 28.39 25.25 24.39
C ILE A 12 29.77 25.72 23.90
N VAL A 13 30.21 25.27 22.72
CA VAL A 13 31.49 25.72 22.14
C VAL A 13 31.47 27.22 21.83
N GLY A 14 30.36 27.74 21.30
CA GLY A 14 30.16 29.17 21.07
C GLY A 14 30.20 29.98 22.37
N ILE A 15 29.54 29.52 23.44
CA ILE A 15 29.56 30.15 24.77
C ILE A 15 30.98 30.13 25.34
N ILE A 16 31.67 29.00 25.28
CA ILE A 16 33.06 28.88 25.76
C ILE A 16 33.97 29.82 24.98
N MET A 17 33.84 29.91 23.65
CA MET A 17 34.58 30.88 22.83
C MET A 17 34.29 32.33 23.23
N THR A 18 33.01 32.67 23.44
CA THR A 18 32.60 34.04 23.79
C THR A 18 33.10 34.45 25.17
N ILE A 19 32.99 33.54 26.15
CA ILE A 19 33.53 33.74 27.51
C ILE A 19 35.05 33.85 27.47
N SER A 20 35.73 33.02 26.68
CA SER A 20 37.19 33.06 26.55
C SER A 20 37.66 34.37 25.91
N LEU A 21 36.95 34.86 24.89
CA LEU A 21 37.22 36.14 24.25
C LEU A 21 37.00 37.31 25.23
N TYR A 22 35.89 37.28 25.98
CA TYR A 22 35.56 38.29 26.98
C TYR A 22 36.57 38.34 28.14
N LEU A 23 36.92 37.17 28.70
CA LEU A 23 37.94 37.07 29.74
C LEU A 23 39.31 37.52 29.24
N SER A 24 39.66 37.18 28.00
CA SER A 24 40.94 37.63 27.42
C SER A 24 41.00 39.14 27.21
N LEU A 25 39.89 39.79 26.86
CA LEU A 25 39.82 41.26 26.73
C LEU A 25 39.89 41.97 28.10
N GLN A 26 39.44 41.32 29.18
CA GLN A 26 39.54 41.86 30.54
C GLN A 26 40.93 41.65 31.17
N ILE A 27 41.58 40.51 30.91
CA ILE A 27 42.85 40.14 31.56
C ILE A 27 44.06 40.75 30.85
N TYR A 28 43.99 40.99 29.54
CA TYR A 28 45.05 41.62 28.75
C TYR A 28 44.67 43.07 28.40
N PRO A 29 45.05 44.09 29.19
CA PRO A 29 45.00 45.47 28.74
C PRO A 29 46.04 45.62 27.62
N ILE A 30 45.55 45.73 26.40
CA ILE A 30 46.38 45.65 25.21
C ILE A 30 47.14 46.97 25.02
N GLU A 31 48.34 47.07 25.58
CA GLU A 31 49.17 48.27 25.50
C GLU A 31 50.09 48.28 24.28
N ASN A 32 50.49 47.11 23.74
CA ASN A 32 51.52 46.99 22.71
C ASN A 32 51.01 46.36 21.39
N THR A 33 51.52 46.82 20.25
CA THR A 33 51.06 46.41 18.90
C THR A 33 51.38 44.94 18.60
N ALA A 34 52.48 44.41 19.16
CA ALA A 34 52.85 43.01 19.01
C ALA A 34 51.83 42.07 19.68
N ASP A 35 51.34 42.43 20.86
CA ASP A 35 50.37 41.64 21.62
C ASP A 35 48.99 41.63 20.93
N LYS A 36 48.62 42.73 20.24
CA LYS A 36 47.42 42.76 19.37
C LYS A 36 47.50 41.71 18.28
N VAL A 37 48.65 41.61 17.62
CA VAL A 37 48.83 40.68 16.50
C VAL A 37 48.77 39.24 17.00
N ILE A 38 49.45 38.92 18.10
CA ILE A 38 49.43 37.59 18.70
C ILE A 38 48.00 37.19 19.13
N PHE A 39 47.25 38.11 19.74
CA PHE A 39 45.88 37.86 20.14
C PHE A 39 44.96 37.60 18.93
N ILE A 40 45.03 38.45 17.89
CA ILE A 40 44.24 38.27 16.67
C ILE A 40 44.55 36.93 15.99
N VAL A 41 45.83 36.58 15.87
CA VAL A 41 46.26 35.30 15.27
C VAL A 41 45.71 34.11 16.07
N THR A 42 45.71 34.20 17.40
CA THR A 42 45.20 33.14 18.28
C THR A 42 43.69 32.96 18.10
N VAL A 43 42.91 34.05 18.09
CA VAL A 43 41.46 34.01 17.89
C VAL A 43 41.11 33.45 16.51
N VAL A 44 41.79 33.93 15.46
CA VAL A 44 41.59 33.45 14.09
C VAL A 44 41.94 31.97 13.96
N SER A 45 43.01 31.51 14.63
CA SER A 45 43.41 30.10 14.63
C SER A 45 42.37 29.18 15.28
N ILE A 46 41.71 29.63 16.35
CA ILE A 46 40.62 28.88 16.99
C ILE A 46 39.42 28.80 16.04
N VAL A 47 39.05 29.91 15.38
CA VAL A 47 37.94 29.94 14.42
C VAL A 47 38.22 29.01 13.24
N ILE A 48 39.43 29.04 12.67
CA ILE A 48 39.86 28.16 11.59
C ILE A 48 39.81 26.69 12.04
N SER A 49 40.30 26.38 13.24
CA SER A 49 40.27 25.01 13.80
C SER A 49 38.85 24.51 14.02
N PHE A 50 37.93 25.38 14.42
CA PHE A 50 36.51 25.04 14.58
C PHE A 50 35.82 24.78 13.23
N PHE A 51 36.08 25.62 12.21
CA PHE A 51 35.61 25.34 10.85
C PHE A 51 36.20 24.05 10.29
N ALA A 52 37.49 23.79 10.52
CA ALA A 52 38.14 22.54 10.14
C ALA A 52 37.53 21.34 10.86
N PHE A 53 37.17 21.47 12.14
CA PHE A 53 36.45 20.44 12.89
C PHE A 53 35.05 20.19 12.32
N ILE A 54 34.29 21.23 11.95
CA ILE A 54 32.98 21.08 11.29
C ILE A 54 33.14 20.35 9.96
N ILE A 55 34.11 20.76 9.13
CA ILE A 55 34.40 20.12 7.85
C ILE A 55 34.81 18.67 8.07
N ALA A 56 35.73 18.40 9.00
CA ALA A 56 36.19 17.05 9.32
C ALA A 56 35.05 16.17 9.88
N MET A 57 34.14 16.72 10.68
CA MET A 57 32.99 15.99 11.20
C MET A 57 31.95 15.71 10.10
N ASN A 58 31.69 16.67 9.21
CA ASN A 58 30.86 16.45 8.03
C ASN A 58 31.48 15.42 7.08
N THR A 59 32.81 15.49 6.88
CA THR A 59 33.57 14.54 6.07
C THR A 59 33.62 13.17 6.73
N TYR A 60 33.79 13.06 8.04
CA TYR A 60 33.74 11.79 8.78
C TYR A 60 32.36 11.15 8.71
N VAL A 61 31.29 11.93 8.89
CA VAL A 61 29.91 11.45 8.71
C VAL A 61 29.65 11.04 7.25
N SER A 62 30.22 11.76 6.29
CA SER A 62 30.16 11.42 4.87
C SER A 62 30.96 10.14 4.55
N ILE A 63 32.16 9.96 5.09
CA ILE A 63 32.99 8.75 4.91
C ILE A 63 32.38 7.54 5.62
N ASP A 64 31.83 7.71 6.83
CA ASP A 64 31.07 6.67 7.53
C ASP A 64 29.77 6.34 6.76
N SER A 65 29.15 7.32 6.10
CA SER A 65 28.09 7.06 5.14
C SER A 65 28.59 6.32 3.91
N VAL A 66 29.80 6.57 3.40
CA VAL A 66 30.37 5.87 2.23
C VAL A 66 30.74 4.42 2.57
N ASN A 67 31.34 4.17 3.74
CA ASN A 67 31.63 2.82 4.23
C ASN A 67 30.36 2.04 4.61
N ARG A 68 29.27 2.72 4.97
CA ARG A 68 27.94 2.10 5.09
C ARG A 68 27.20 1.99 3.77
N VAL A 69 27.45 2.86 2.79
CA VAL A 69 26.90 2.79 1.42
C VAL A 69 27.46 1.57 0.70
N THR A 70 28.72 1.20 0.91
CA THR A 70 29.25 -0.10 0.43
C THR A 70 28.60 -1.31 1.13
N GLN A 71 28.08 -1.16 2.36
CA GLN A 71 27.21 -2.16 3.01
C GLN A 71 25.73 -2.05 2.60
N MET A 72 25.29 -0.93 2.00
CA MET A 72 23.95 -0.79 1.43
C MET A 72 23.80 -1.47 0.06
N ASN A 73 24.88 -1.95 -0.57
CA ASN A 73 24.86 -2.87 -1.73
C ASN A 73 24.30 -4.28 -1.40
N GLY A 74 23.42 -4.34 -0.40
CA GLY A 74 22.66 -5.47 0.09
C GLY A 74 21.47 -5.00 0.94
N SER A 75 21.01 -3.74 0.74
CA SER A 75 19.84 -3.22 1.46
C SER A 75 18.59 -3.97 1.02
N VAL A 76 17.63 -4.06 1.93
CA VAL A 76 16.39 -4.81 1.68
C VAL A 76 15.61 -4.27 0.47
N LEU A 77 15.73 -2.97 0.16
CA LEU A 77 15.11 -2.33 -1.00
C LEU A 77 15.73 -2.72 -2.35
N GLU A 78 16.94 -3.27 -2.32
CA GLU A 78 17.66 -3.75 -3.52
C GLU A 78 17.59 -5.26 -3.70
N ASN A 79 17.12 -6.00 -2.70
CA ASN A 79 17.06 -7.46 -2.74
C ASN A 79 15.89 -7.95 -3.61
N GLU A 80 16.20 -8.41 -4.83
CA GLU A 80 15.21 -8.96 -5.77
C GLU A 80 14.57 -10.26 -5.26
N ASP A 81 15.24 -10.99 -4.36
CA ASP A 81 14.77 -12.26 -3.77
C ASP A 81 14.05 -12.05 -2.43
N TYR A 82 13.74 -10.82 -2.05
CA TYR A 82 13.04 -10.54 -0.80
C TYR A 82 11.63 -11.17 -0.79
N VAL A 83 11.21 -11.71 0.34
CA VAL A 83 9.87 -12.27 0.53
C VAL A 83 9.33 -11.83 1.88
N THR A 84 8.06 -11.45 1.92
CA THR A 84 7.38 -11.07 3.17
C THR A 84 7.03 -12.32 3.98
N SER A 85 7.39 -12.35 5.27
CA SER A 85 6.98 -13.42 6.19
C SER A 85 5.56 -13.17 6.69
N MET A 86 4.58 -13.45 5.84
CA MET A 86 3.17 -13.11 6.13
C MET A 86 2.61 -13.81 7.37
N ILE A 87 2.94 -15.09 7.58
CA ILE A 87 2.53 -15.81 8.79
C ILE A 87 3.15 -15.17 10.04
N GLY A 88 4.41 -14.73 9.95
CA GLY A 88 5.06 -14.01 11.04
C GLY A 88 4.33 -12.70 11.37
N LEU A 89 3.89 -11.95 10.36
CA LEU A 89 3.13 -10.71 10.57
C LEU A 89 1.73 -10.97 11.16
N LEU A 90 1.05 -12.03 10.73
CA LEU A 90 -0.25 -12.38 11.28
C LEU A 90 -0.16 -12.88 12.72
N ASP A 91 0.92 -13.58 13.07
CA ASP A 91 1.22 -14.00 14.44
C ASP A 91 1.61 -12.81 15.33
N GLU A 92 2.39 -11.86 14.79
CA GLU A 92 2.76 -10.61 15.47
C GLU A 92 1.53 -9.73 15.80
N TYR A 93 0.56 -9.68 14.88
CA TYR A 93 -0.66 -8.87 14.99
C TYR A 93 -1.92 -9.72 15.22
N ASP A 94 -1.79 -10.79 16.00
CA ASP A 94 -2.90 -11.69 16.33
C ASP A 94 -3.81 -11.09 17.42
N MET A 95 -4.62 -10.11 17.02
CA MET A 95 -5.56 -9.40 17.87
C MET A 95 -6.97 -9.57 17.32
N ALA A 96 -7.91 -9.97 18.18
CA ALA A 96 -9.32 -10.13 17.81
C ALA A 96 -10.04 -8.78 17.69
N ASP A 97 -9.66 -7.80 18.52
CA ASP A 97 -10.25 -6.47 18.50
C ASP A 97 -9.66 -5.63 17.35
N PRO A 98 -10.51 -5.01 16.48
CA PRO A 98 -10.04 -4.22 15.35
C PRO A 98 -9.20 -3.01 15.76
N LYS A 99 -9.51 -2.40 16.91
CA LYS A 99 -8.81 -1.20 17.40
C LYS A 99 -7.45 -1.58 17.98
N GLU A 100 -7.36 -2.68 18.73
CA GLU A 100 -6.08 -3.21 19.20
C GLU A 100 -5.14 -3.53 18.04
N ALA A 101 -5.62 -4.28 17.02
CA ALA A 101 -4.84 -4.61 15.82
C ALA A 101 -4.34 -3.35 15.10
N ARG A 102 -5.21 -2.35 14.99
CA ARG A 102 -4.93 -1.06 14.38
C ARG A 102 -3.88 -0.30 15.16
N ASP A 103 -4.07 -0.12 16.47
CA ASP A 103 -3.18 0.64 17.34
C ASP A 103 -1.78 0.00 17.37
N ALA A 104 -1.70 -1.33 17.41
CA ALA A 104 -0.42 -2.06 17.36
C ALA A 104 0.40 -1.76 16.09
N ILE A 105 -0.24 -1.82 14.90
CA ILE A 105 0.45 -1.54 13.63
C ILE A 105 0.86 -0.07 13.54
N PHE A 106 -0.03 0.86 13.89
CA PHE A 106 0.28 2.29 13.83
C PHE A 106 1.39 2.68 14.82
N ASP A 107 1.34 2.19 16.05
CA ASP A 107 2.34 2.47 17.09
C ASP A 107 3.72 1.91 16.70
N GLU A 108 3.78 0.70 16.14
CA GLU A 108 5.03 0.10 15.70
C GLU A 108 5.63 0.86 14.50
N LEU A 109 4.80 1.26 13.52
CA LEU A 109 5.25 2.13 12.42
C LEU A 109 5.73 3.49 12.94
N GLU A 110 4.98 4.14 13.83
CA GLU A 110 5.38 5.42 14.41
C GLU A 110 6.72 5.30 15.15
N LYS A 111 6.88 4.27 15.99
CA LYS A 111 8.12 3.96 16.70
C LYS A 111 9.29 3.76 15.73
N ARG A 112 9.11 2.99 14.67
CA ARG A 112 10.13 2.74 13.65
C ARG A 112 10.62 4.02 12.97
N PHE A 113 9.69 4.88 12.54
CA PHE A 113 10.06 6.11 11.83
C PHE A 113 10.56 7.24 12.75
N THR A 114 10.08 7.29 14.00
CA THR A 114 10.49 8.34 14.95
C THR A 114 11.77 7.99 15.72
N LYS A 115 11.86 6.77 16.27
CA LYS A 115 12.93 6.36 17.21
C LYS A 115 14.02 5.51 16.55
N GLU A 116 13.66 4.66 15.59
CA GLU A 116 14.56 3.61 15.06
C GLU A 116 15.19 3.96 13.71
N SER A 117 14.71 4.99 13.02
CA SER A 117 15.27 5.46 11.75
C SER A 117 16.41 6.46 11.96
N LYS A 118 17.57 6.09 12.50
CA LYS A 118 18.68 7.04 12.72
C LYS A 118 19.57 7.21 11.49
N THR A 119 19.60 6.20 10.63
CA THR A 119 20.42 6.12 9.40
C THR A 119 19.54 5.89 8.17
N ALA A 120 20.11 6.09 6.98
CA ALA A 120 19.42 5.82 5.71
C ALA A 120 19.09 4.33 5.54
N LEU A 121 19.96 3.42 6.02
CA LEU A 121 19.72 1.98 5.98
C LEU A 121 18.57 1.56 6.91
N GLU A 122 18.56 2.03 8.16
CA GLU A 122 17.44 1.76 9.08
C GLU A 122 16.12 2.33 8.55
N PHE A 123 16.16 3.53 7.96
CA PHE A 123 14.98 4.12 7.32
C PHE A 123 14.50 3.28 6.14
N ALA A 124 15.41 2.79 5.28
CA ALA A 124 15.08 1.89 4.17
C ALA A 124 14.45 0.58 4.66
N ASN A 125 14.98 -0.04 5.71
CA ASN A 125 14.41 -1.24 6.31
C ASN A 125 13.01 -0.97 6.89
N ASN A 126 12.79 0.19 7.50
CA ASN A 126 11.48 0.57 8.03
C ASN A 126 10.46 0.89 6.92
N LEU A 127 10.91 1.43 5.79
CA LEU A 127 10.07 1.57 4.59
C LEU A 127 9.65 0.20 4.05
N GLN A 128 10.57 -0.77 4.00
CA GLN A 128 10.22 -2.13 3.60
C GLN A 128 9.23 -2.76 4.58
N TYR A 129 9.43 -2.59 5.88
CA TYR A 129 8.47 -3.07 6.87
C TYR A 129 7.08 -2.45 6.66
N PHE A 130 7.00 -1.15 6.32
CA PHE A 130 5.73 -0.52 5.93
C PHE A 130 5.13 -1.26 4.72
N ILE A 131 5.91 -1.46 3.66
CA ILE A 131 5.46 -2.18 2.45
C ILE A 131 4.94 -3.58 2.80
N ASP A 132 5.57 -4.28 3.74
CA ASP A 132 5.16 -5.62 4.16
C ASP A 132 3.79 -5.61 4.87
N VAL A 133 3.55 -4.65 5.76
CA VAL A 133 2.24 -4.50 6.44
C VAL A 133 1.19 -3.78 5.60
N ILE A 134 1.54 -3.32 4.39
CA ILE A 134 0.66 -2.46 3.58
C ILE A 134 -0.65 -3.17 3.19
N VAL A 135 -0.59 -4.49 3.10
CA VAL A 135 -1.69 -5.40 2.76
C VAL A 135 -2.80 -5.40 3.81
N PHE A 136 -2.52 -4.99 5.06
CA PHE A 136 -3.51 -4.94 6.14
C PHE A 136 -4.35 -3.67 6.13
N PHE A 137 -3.85 -2.55 5.60
CA PHE A 137 -4.57 -1.27 5.62
C PHE A 137 -5.96 -1.25 4.96
N PRO A 138 -6.25 -2.03 3.91
CA PRO A 138 -7.63 -2.17 3.43
C PRO A 138 -8.63 -2.56 4.54
N ALA A 139 -8.22 -3.38 5.52
CA ALA A 139 -9.07 -3.75 6.65
C ALA A 139 -9.42 -2.55 7.55
N PHE A 140 -8.48 -1.62 7.74
CA PHE A 140 -8.66 -0.44 8.59
C PHE A 140 -9.34 0.74 7.89
N PHE A 141 -9.35 0.78 6.55
CA PHE A 141 -10.01 1.84 5.79
C PHE A 141 -11.43 1.47 5.34
N THR A 142 -11.86 0.23 5.57
CA THR A 142 -13.20 -0.25 5.24
C THR A 142 -14.09 -0.46 6.47
N ASN A 143 -13.60 -0.12 7.67
CA ASN A 143 -14.33 -0.22 8.94
C ASN A 143 -14.97 1.12 9.37
N GLU A 144 -15.72 1.09 10.47
CA GLU A 144 -16.45 2.26 11.00
C GLU A 144 -15.53 3.43 11.41
N ASP A 145 -14.28 3.14 11.82
CA ASP A 145 -13.30 4.13 12.30
C ASP A 145 -12.45 4.76 11.19
N ARG A 146 -12.87 4.62 9.93
CA ARG A 146 -12.15 5.07 8.73
C ARG A 146 -11.54 6.47 8.85
N ASP A 147 -12.32 7.47 9.24
CA ASP A 147 -11.86 8.87 9.24
C ASP A 147 -10.73 9.11 10.27
N SER A 148 -10.79 8.41 11.41
CA SER A 148 -9.72 8.40 12.41
C SER A 148 -8.45 7.77 11.84
N ASN A 149 -8.59 6.61 11.19
CA ASN A 149 -7.47 5.87 10.58
C ASN A 149 -6.80 6.66 9.46
N VAL A 150 -7.58 7.35 8.61
CA VAL A 150 -7.05 8.23 7.56
C VAL A 150 -6.28 9.41 8.16
N LYS A 151 -6.76 10.00 9.26
CA LYS A 151 -6.07 11.11 9.94
C LYS A 151 -4.74 10.65 10.53
N GLU A 152 -4.70 9.47 11.12
CA GLU A 152 -3.47 8.90 11.68
C GLU A 152 -2.44 8.57 10.61
N MET A 153 -2.88 7.93 9.52
CA MET A 153 -2.04 7.66 8.37
C MET A 153 -1.42 8.94 7.81
N LYS A 154 -2.20 10.03 7.67
CA LYS A 154 -1.66 11.33 7.24
C LYS A 154 -0.57 11.87 8.18
N LYS A 155 -0.69 11.69 9.50
CA LYS A 155 0.36 12.07 10.45
C LYS A 155 1.63 11.22 10.27
N LEU A 156 1.46 9.92 10.08
CA LEU A 156 2.56 8.99 9.84
C LEU A 156 3.30 9.33 8.53
N LEU A 157 2.58 9.53 7.43
CA LEU A 157 3.17 9.94 6.15
C LEU A 157 3.93 11.27 6.24
N ASN A 158 3.39 12.25 6.96
CA ASN A 158 4.09 13.51 7.22
C ASN A 158 5.39 13.29 8.02
N THR A 159 5.39 12.33 8.95
CA THR A 159 6.58 11.97 9.73
C THR A 159 7.64 11.31 8.84
N ILE A 160 7.23 10.37 7.99
CA ILE A 160 8.08 9.71 7.00
C ILE A 160 8.70 10.75 6.06
N GLU A 161 7.91 11.69 5.54
CA GLU A 161 8.38 12.72 4.61
C GLU A 161 9.40 13.67 5.26
N LYS A 162 9.13 14.14 6.49
CA LYS A 162 10.09 14.94 7.26
C LYS A 162 11.39 14.17 7.52
N LYS A 163 11.26 12.88 7.84
CA LYS A 163 12.41 12.03 8.12
C LYS A 163 13.25 11.79 6.88
N LYS A 164 12.60 11.50 5.75
CA LYS A 164 13.21 11.41 4.43
C LYS A 164 14.06 12.66 4.17
N GLN A 165 13.47 13.85 4.21
CA GLN A 165 14.20 15.12 3.99
C GLN A 165 15.43 15.29 4.88
N SER A 166 15.35 14.87 6.15
CA SER A 166 16.48 14.95 7.08
C SER A 166 17.64 14.01 6.73
N LEU A 167 17.36 12.87 6.11
CA LEU A 167 18.34 11.84 5.73
C LEU A 167 18.86 12.04 4.29
N MET A 168 18.02 12.57 3.39
CA MET A 168 18.37 12.88 1.99
C MET A 168 19.50 13.91 1.87
N ALA A 169 19.64 14.81 2.84
CA ALA A 169 20.72 15.80 2.87
C ALA A 169 22.12 15.19 3.07
N ILE A 170 22.25 13.88 3.30
CA ILE A 170 23.47 13.23 3.81
C ILE A 170 23.94 12.06 2.92
N SER A 171 23.08 11.44 2.11
CA SER A 171 23.40 10.19 1.36
C SER A 171 22.95 10.26 -0.10
N SER A 172 23.87 10.05 -1.06
CA SER A 172 23.61 10.22 -2.50
C SER A 172 23.26 8.93 -3.27
N GLY A 173 23.77 7.76 -2.88
CA GLY A 173 23.66 6.52 -3.68
C GLY A 173 22.27 5.88 -3.75
N ASN A 174 21.62 5.70 -2.59
CA ASN A 174 20.30 5.02 -2.47
C ASN A 174 19.13 6.00 -2.28
N LEU A 175 19.39 7.26 -2.59
CA LEU A 175 18.45 8.35 -2.41
C LEU A 175 17.18 8.16 -3.23
N THR A 176 17.35 7.77 -4.49
CA THR A 176 16.24 7.59 -5.44
C THR A 176 15.36 6.43 -5.03
N LEU A 177 15.92 5.29 -4.62
CA LEU A 177 15.15 4.13 -4.14
C LEU A 177 14.24 4.50 -2.97
N ILE A 178 14.80 5.20 -1.97
CA ILE A 178 14.06 5.68 -0.80
C ILE A 178 12.97 6.65 -1.23
N GLU A 179 13.27 7.60 -2.12
CA GLU A 179 12.32 8.59 -2.61
C GLU A 179 11.14 7.93 -3.35
N GLU A 180 11.43 7.01 -4.26
CA GLU A 180 10.42 6.28 -5.03
C GLU A 180 9.59 5.34 -4.13
N THR A 181 10.19 4.72 -3.11
CA THR A 181 9.47 3.90 -2.14
C THR A 181 8.53 4.73 -1.28
N VAL A 182 8.95 5.93 -0.83
CA VAL A 182 8.07 6.85 -0.10
C VAL A 182 6.92 7.32 -0.99
N LYS A 183 7.20 7.68 -2.26
CA LYS A 183 6.14 8.04 -3.22
C LYS A 183 5.14 6.88 -3.39
N LEU A 184 5.63 5.65 -3.53
CA LEU A 184 4.78 4.46 -3.62
C LEU A 184 3.86 4.34 -2.41
N ILE A 185 4.40 4.39 -1.19
CA ILE A 185 3.60 4.29 0.05
C ILE A 185 2.52 5.38 0.06
N VAL A 186 2.88 6.63 -0.22
CA VAL A 186 1.93 7.74 -0.28
C VAL A 186 0.83 7.48 -1.33
N SER A 187 1.20 7.07 -2.55
CA SER A 187 0.26 6.78 -3.62
C SER A 187 -0.70 5.64 -3.28
N VAL A 188 -0.21 4.59 -2.62
CA VAL A 188 -1.02 3.45 -2.16
C VAL A 188 -2.03 3.90 -1.10
N MET A 189 -1.59 4.70 -0.13
CA MET A 189 -2.48 5.23 0.91
C MET A 189 -3.53 6.21 0.35
N GLU A 190 -3.15 7.06 -0.61
CA GLU A 190 -4.09 7.91 -1.34
C GLU A 190 -5.13 7.09 -2.08
N TYR A 191 -4.72 6.03 -2.77
CA TYR A 191 -5.65 5.12 -3.45
C TYR A 191 -6.64 4.48 -2.47
N GLN A 192 -6.15 3.92 -1.37
CA GLN A 192 -7.00 3.26 -0.37
C GLN A 192 -7.99 4.25 0.28
N ASN A 193 -7.56 5.50 0.54
CA ASN A 193 -8.46 6.55 0.99
C ASN A 193 -9.52 6.94 -0.06
N LEU A 194 -9.15 7.01 -1.34
CA LEU A 194 -10.11 7.29 -2.42
C LEU A 194 -11.14 6.18 -2.61
N VAL A 195 -10.74 4.91 -2.48
CA VAL A 195 -11.67 3.76 -2.54
C VAL A 195 -12.67 3.84 -1.40
N SER A 196 -12.19 4.06 -0.18
CA SER A 196 -13.06 4.15 0.99
C SER A 196 -13.97 5.39 0.99
N ALA A 197 -13.56 6.49 0.33
CA ALA A 197 -14.37 7.70 0.17
C ALA A 197 -15.48 7.60 -0.90
N HIS A 198 -15.60 6.49 -1.62
CA HIS A 198 -16.42 6.39 -2.85
C HIS A 198 -16.11 7.49 -3.88
N ASN A 199 -14.91 8.06 -3.82
CA ASN A 199 -14.48 9.12 -4.74
C ASN A 199 -13.77 8.49 -5.94
N TYR A 200 -14.39 8.63 -7.10
CA TYR A 200 -13.91 8.09 -8.38
C TYR A 200 -13.08 9.10 -9.17
N ASN A 201 -12.85 10.31 -8.65
CA ASN A 201 -12.01 11.30 -9.32
C ASN A 201 -10.53 10.95 -9.12
N VAL A 202 -9.96 10.22 -10.09
CA VAL A 202 -8.64 9.58 -9.94
C VAL A 202 -7.50 10.51 -10.40
N GLU A 203 -7.10 11.45 -9.55
CA GLU A 203 -5.75 12.00 -9.59
C GLU A 203 -4.89 11.18 -8.64
N SER A 204 -4.34 10.05 -9.12
CA SER A 204 -3.42 9.25 -8.31
C SER A 204 -1.98 9.65 -8.61
N SER A 205 -1.20 9.82 -7.56
CA SER A 205 0.24 10.05 -7.64
C SER A 205 1.04 8.82 -8.09
N ILE A 206 0.42 7.64 -8.25
CA ILE A 206 1.14 6.39 -8.58
C ILE A 206 1.92 6.46 -9.91
N LEU A 207 1.42 7.24 -10.89
CA LEU A 207 2.11 7.46 -12.16
C LEU A 207 3.41 8.27 -12.01
N LYS A 208 3.59 8.95 -10.87
CA LYS A 208 4.81 9.70 -10.55
C LYS A 208 5.92 8.81 -9.97
N VAL A 209 5.59 7.57 -9.60
CA VAL A 209 6.55 6.58 -9.10
C VAL A 209 7.28 5.95 -10.27
N ARG A 210 8.62 6.02 -10.25
CA ARG A 210 9.50 5.48 -11.30
C ARG A 210 9.77 4.00 -11.07
N GLY A 211 8.88 3.15 -11.57
CA GLY A 211 8.90 1.69 -11.36
C GLY A 211 10.24 0.99 -11.63
N ASN A 212 10.97 1.38 -12.68
CA ASN A 212 12.27 0.79 -13.04
C ASN A 212 13.37 1.00 -11.99
N MET A 213 13.17 1.92 -11.05
CA MET A 213 14.13 2.16 -9.97
C MET A 213 13.92 1.20 -8.80
N LEU A 214 12.76 0.55 -8.65
CA LEU A 214 12.44 -0.36 -7.55
C LEU A 214 12.96 -1.77 -7.87
N LYS A 215 13.88 -2.29 -7.03
CA LYS A 215 14.50 -3.61 -7.25
C LYS A 215 13.87 -4.72 -6.41
N ASN A 216 13.48 -4.42 -5.17
CA ASN A 216 12.78 -5.38 -4.30
C ASN A 216 11.50 -5.93 -4.95
N SER A 217 11.35 -7.26 -5.00
CA SER A 217 10.23 -7.97 -5.63
C SER A 217 8.88 -7.58 -5.03
N VAL A 218 8.73 -7.60 -3.71
CA VAL A 218 7.49 -7.22 -3.00
C VAL A 218 7.12 -5.77 -3.32
N THR A 219 8.10 -4.86 -3.31
CA THR A 219 7.90 -3.45 -3.65
C THR A 219 7.45 -3.28 -5.10
N GLN A 220 8.05 -4.02 -6.05
CA GLN A 220 7.62 -4.05 -7.46
C GLN A 220 6.19 -4.62 -7.60
N THR A 221 5.87 -5.70 -6.89
CA THR A 221 4.53 -6.30 -6.86
C THR A 221 3.48 -5.29 -6.39
N VAL A 222 3.75 -4.57 -5.29
CA VAL A 222 2.86 -3.52 -4.79
C VAL A 222 2.70 -2.42 -5.84
N TYR A 223 3.79 -1.92 -6.42
CA TYR A 223 3.73 -0.88 -7.46
C TYR A 223 2.86 -1.29 -8.65
N PHE A 224 3.12 -2.45 -9.26
CA PHE A 224 2.38 -2.88 -10.44
C PHE A 224 0.93 -3.27 -10.12
N ASN A 225 0.66 -3.85 -8.95
CA ASN A 225 -0.71 -4.11 -8.52
C ASN A 225 -1.50 -2.80 -8.37
N TYR A 226 -0.93 -1.79 -7.69
CA TYR A 226 -1.62 -0.50 -7.52
C TYR A 226 -1.71 0.32 -8.81
N LEU A 227 -0.76 0.16 -9.73
CA LEU A 227 -0.86 0.73 -11.07
C LEU A 227 -1.99 0.07 -11.88
N GLY A 228 -2.13 -1.26 -11.80
CA GLY A 228 -3.25 -1.98 -12.40
C GLY A 228 -4.60 -1.55 -11.82
N LEU A 229 -4.67 -1.36 -10.49
CA LEU A 229 -5.84 -0.85 -9.78
C LEU A 229 -6.19 0.60 -10.15
N TYR A 230 -5.19 1.44 -10.42
CA TYR A 230 -5.38 2.82 -10.89
C TYR A 230 -6.11 2.84 -12.24
N TYR A 231 -5.60 2.08 -13.22
CA TYR A 231 -6.21 2.02 -14.54
C TYR A 231 -7.60 1.36 -14.50
N ASN A 232 -7.77 0.30 -13.71
CA ASN A 232 -9.10 -0.29 -13.49
C ASN A 232 -10.08 0.77 -12.94
N LYS A 233 -9.66 1.54 -11.93
CA LYS A 233 -10.52 2.58 -11.33
C LYS A 233 -10.85 3.69 -12.32
N LYS A 234 -9.91 4.08 -13.20
CA LYS A 234 -10.17 5.00 -14.31
C LYS A 234 -11.23 4.47 -15.26
N ALA A 235 -11.11 3.20 -15.68
CA ALA A 235 -12.10 2.55 -16.52
C ALA A 235 -13.48 2.50 -15.85
N MET A 236 -13.54 2.11 -14.57
CA MET A 236 -14.81 2.05 -13.83
C MET A 236 -15.45 3.43 -13.65
N SER A 237 -14.65 4.47 -13.43
CA SER A 237 -15.16 5.85 -13.36
C SER A 237 -15.73 6.31 -14.70
N LEU A 238 -15.08 5.94 -15.80
CA LEU A 238 -15.54 6.27 -17.15
C LEU A 238 -16.85 5.55 -17.46
N LEU A 239 -16.93 4.24 -17.22
CA LEU A 239 -18.16 3.45 -17.38
C LEU A 239 -19.34 4.06 -16.61
N ARG A 240 -19.14 4.38 -15.33
CA ARG A 240 -20.18 4.98 -14.48
C ARG A 240 -20.69 6.29 -15.06
N LYS A 241 -19.79 7.17 -15.50
CA LYS A 241 -20.14 8.47 -16.05
C LYS A 241 -20.85 8.35 -17.39
N SER A 242 -20.31 7.55 -18.31
CA SER A 242 -20.86 7.38 -19.66
C SER A 242 -22.23 6.70 -19.65
N LEU A 243 -22.44 5.77 -18.72
CA LEU A 243 -23.69 5.01 -18.58
C LEU A 243 -24.68 5.58 -17.55
N LYS A 244 -24.33 6.69 -16.87
CA LYS A 244 -25.14 7.31 -15.79
C LYS A 244 -25.44 6.35 -14.62
N LEU A 245 -24.41 5.61 -14.20
CA LEU A 245 -24.42 4.62 -13.13
C LEU A 245 -23.58 5.09 -11.92
N GLU A 246 -23.51 6.39 -11.65
CA GLU A 246 -22.58 6.98 -10.68
C GLU A 246 -22.73 6.38 -9.27
N ASN A 247 -23.97 6.08 -8.86
CA ASN A 247 -24.29 5.58 -7.52
C ASN A 247 -24.42 4.05 -7.44
N GLU A 248 -24.29 3.33 -8.56
CA GLU A 248 -24.55 1.88 -8.60
C GLU A 248 -23.24 1.10 -8.41
N ASP A 249 -23.26 -0.01 -7.68
CA ASP A 249 -22.07 -0.88 -7.63
C ASP A 249 -22.00 -1.77 -8.87
N LEU A 250 -21.00 -1.58 -9.73
CA LEU A 250 -20.85 -2.33 -10.98
C LEU A 250 -20.57 -3.83 -10.80
N LEU A 251 -20.40 -4.32 -9.56
CA LEU A 251 -20.30 -5.76 -9.24
C LEU A 251 -21.52 -6.30 -8.45
N SER A 252 -22.49 -5.44 -8.16
CA SER A 252 -23.81 -5.83 -7.66
C SER A 252 -24.64 -6.46 -8.77
N ILE A 253 -25.62 -7.31 -8.44
CA ILE A 253 -26.48 -7.95 -9.45
C ILE A 253 -27.22 -6.88 -10.24
N LYS A 254 -27.82 -5.91 -9.56
CA LYS A 254 -28.51 -4.77 -10.18
C LYS A 254 -27.58 -3.96 -11.07
N GLY A 255 -26.39 -3.62 -10.58
CA GLY A 255 -25.40 -2.84 -11.34
C GLY A 255 -24.91 -3.57 -12.59
N LEU A 256 -24.74 -4.89 -12.53
CA LEU A 256 -24.36 -5.74 -13.67
C LEU A 256 -25.48 -5.83 -14.72
N ILE A 257 -26.73 -5.99 -14.28
CA ILE A 257 -27.90 -5.97 -15.19
C ILE A 257 -27.98 -4.62 -15.90
N LEU A 258 -27.85 -3.51 -15.16
CA LEU A 258 -27.85 -2.16 -15.73
C LEU A 258 -26.67 -1.94 -16.67
N LEU A 259 -25.48 -2.45 -16.35
CA LEU A 259 -24.31 -2.39 -17.24
C LEU A 259 -24.63 -3.08 -18.57
N ASN A 260 -25.09 -4.34 -18.54
CA ASN A 260 -25.40 -5.10 -19.76
C ASN A 260 -26.50 -4.44 -20.61
N GLN A 261 -27.51 -3.84 -19.98
CA GLN A 261 -28.60 -3.14 -20.69
C GLN A 261 -28.17 -1.83 -21.35
N ASN A 262 -27.08 -1.22 -20.90
CA ASN A 262 -26.66 0.12 -21.34
C ASN A 262 -25.33 0.12 -22.09
N ILE A 263 -24.64 -1.01 -22.21
CA ILE A 263 -23.30 -1.07 -22.79
C ILE A 263 -23.24 -0.58 -24.25
N ASP A 264 -24.29 -0.86 -25.03
CA ASP A 264 -24.44 -0.42 -26.42
C ASP A 264 -24.60 1.10 -26.57
N LYS A 265 -24.74 1.84 -25.45
CA LYS A 265 -24.85 3.31 -25.42
C LYS A 265 -23.50 4.01 -25.26
N LEU A 266 -22.40 3.26 -25.12
CA LEU A 266 -21.06 3.83 -25.04
C LEU A 266 -20.67 4.50 -26.36
N MET A 267 -20.08 5.69 -26.27
CA MET A 267 -19.56 6.39 -27.44
C MET A 267 -18.22 5.79 -27.90
N GLU A 268 -17.85 5.99 -29.16
CA GLU A 268 -16.59 5.49 -29.73
C GLU A 268 -15.36 5.97 -28.93
N GLU A 269 -15.30 7.25 -28.57
CA GLU A 269 -14.23 7.82 -27.74
C GLU A 269 -14.14 7.14 -26.36
N ASP A 270 -15.28 6.83 -25.75
CA ASP A 270 -15.32 6.13 -24.46
C ASP A 270 -14.82 4.69 -24.61
N LEU A 271 -15.20 3.99 -25.69
CA LEU A 271 -14.73 2.65 -25.99
C LEU A 271 -13.21 2.60 -26.19
N GLU A 272 -12.63 3.55 -26.92
CA GLU A 272 -11.18 3.61 -27.09
C GLU A 272 -10.45 3.78 -25.75
N LEU A 273 -10.90 4.72 -24.91
CA LEU A 273 -10.32 4.95 -23.59
C LEU A 273 -10.50 3.76 -22.65
N LEU A 274 -11.66 3.12 -22.66
CA LEU A 274 -11.93 1.91 -21.88
C LEU A 274 -11.00 0.77 -22.30
N SER A 275 -10.79 0.58 -23.60
CA SER A 275 -9.85 -0.42 -24.12
C SER A 275 -8.43 -0.16 -23.60
N ILE A 276 -7.94 1.09 -23.67
CA ILE A 276 -6.61 1.45 -23.16
C ILE A 276 -6.49 1.16 -21.66
N TYR A 277 -7.45 1.66 -20.85
CA TYR A 277 -7.38 1.50 -19.40
C TYR A 277 -7.53 0.06 -18.94
N LEU A 278 -8.42 -0.73 -19.53
CA LEU A 278 -8.59 -2.13 -19.16
C LEU A 278 -7.39 -2.99 -19.59
N ASN A 279 -6.82 -2.73 -20.77
CA ASN A 279 -5.62 -3.45 -21.23
C ASN A 279 -4.38 -3.12 -20.38
N GLU A 280 -4.12 -1.84 -20.09
CA GLU A 280 -3.01 -1.46 -19.19
C GLU A 280 -3.24 -1.99 -17.78
N SER A 281 -4.48 -1.98 -17.28
CA SER A 281 -4.82 -2.60 -15.99
C SER A 281 -4.46 -4.09 -15.96
N LYS A 282 -4.90 -4.86 -16.96
CA LYS A 282 -4.64 -6.30 -17.06
C LYS A 282 -3.14 -6.59 -17.15
N LYS A 283 -2.43 -5.87 -18.03
CA LYS A 283 -0.97 -5.99 -18.20
C LYS A 283 -0.21 -5.75 -16.89
N HIS A 284 -0.59 -4.72 -16.13
CA HIS A 284 0.08 -4.44 -14.86
C HIS A 284 -0.22 -5.48 -13.78
N PHE A 285 -1.41 -6.08 -13.75
CA PHE A 285 -1.66 -7.24 -12.88
C PHE A 285 -0.83 -8.46 -13.27
N GLN A 286 -0.64 -8.71 -14.57
CA GLN A 286 0.23 -9.80 -15.04
C GLN A 286 1.69 -9.58 -14.60
N ILE A 287 2.22 -8.38 -14.79
CA ILE A 287 3.56 -8.03 -14.30
C ILE A 287 3.63 -8.19 -12.77
N ALA A 288 2.61 -7.75 -12.02
CA ALA A 288 2.59 -7.91 -10.56
C ALA A 288 2.62 -9.39 -10.13
N LEU A 289 1.92 -10.28 -10.85
CA LEU A 289 1.97 -11.72 -10.62
C LEU A 289 3.36 -12.30 -10.91
N GLU A 290 3.99 -11.90 -12.01
CA GLU A 290 5.36 -12.31 -12.34
C GLU A 290 6.35 -11.88 -11.25
N LYS A 291 6.25 -10.63 -10.79
CA LYS A 291 7.12 -10.08 -9.74
C LYS A 291 6.86 -10.66 -8.36
N SER A 292 5.64 -11.12 -8.08
CA SER A 292 5.31 -11.73 -6.79
C SER A 292 6.04 -13.03 -6.52
N ASN A 293 6.65 -13.65 -7.55
CA ASN A 293 7.45 -14.87 -7.44
C ASN A 293 6.79 -15.98 -6.58
N GLN A 294 5.48 -16.19 -6.79
CA GLN A 294 4.65 -17.16 -6.05
C GLN A 294 4.36 -16.83 -4.57
N ASP A 295 4.51 -15.56 -4.17
CA ASP A 295 3.99 -15.08 -2.88
C ASP A 295 2.48 -15.32 -2.80
N VAL A 296 2.09 -16.22 -1.89
CA VAL A 296 0.72 -16.68 -1.69
C VAL A 296 -0.19 -15.55 -1.21
N MET A 297 0.36 -14.55 -0.51
CA MET A 297 -0.39 -13.40 -0.02
C MET A 297 -0.91 -12.56 -1.17
N TRP A 298 -0.01 -12.08 -2.03
CA TRP A 298 -0.36 -11.15 -3.11
C TRP A 298 -1.12 -11.84 -4.26
N GLU A 299 -0.86 -13.13 -4.49
CA GLU A 299 -1.48 -13.90 -5.57
C GLU A 299 -3.02 -13.79 -5.55
N GLY A 300 -3.65 -13.98 -4.38
CA GLY A 300 -5.11 -13.92 -4.25
C GLY A 300 -5.71 -12.54 -4.50
N PHE A 301 -5.00 -11.46 -4.18
CA PHE A 301 -5.46 -10.09 -4.45
C PHE A 301 -5.33 -9.76 -5.93
N ILE A 302 -4.16 -10.03 -6.52
CA ILE A 302 -3.84 -9.65 -7.89
C ILE A 302 -4.70 -10.47 -8.87
N ARG A 303 -4.81 -11.79 -8.70
CA ARG A 303 -5.65 -12.63 -9.56
C ARG A 303 -7.12 -12.20 -9.55
N TYR A 304 -7.64 -11.80 -8.39
CA TYR A 304 -9.01 -11.32 -8.30
C TYR A 304 -9.21 -10.00 -9.06
N ASN A 305 -8.25 -9.08 -8.95
CA ASN A 305 -8.31 -7.81 -9.69
C ASN A 305 -8.19 -8.05 -11.20
N GLU A 306 -7.28 -8.94 -11.62
CA GLU A 306 -7.09 -9.33 -13.01
C GLU A 306 -8.37 -9.99 -13.59
N ALA A 307 -9.00 -10.89 -12.83
CA ALA A 307 -10.24 -11.55 -13.24
C ALA A 307 -11.39 -10.55 -13.45
N ARG A 308 -11.54 -9.57 -12.53
CA ARG A 308 -12.57 -8.52 -12.68
C ARG A 308 -12.29 -7.60 -13.86
N THR A 309 -11.04 -7.18 -14.07
CA THR A 309 -10.67 -6.40 -15.26
C THR A 309 -10.96 -7.18 -16.53
N THR A 310 -10.67 -8.48 -16.55
CA THR A 310 -10.92 -9.34 -17.71
C THR A 310 -12.42 -9.52 -17.96
N PHE A 311 -13.24 -9.63 -16.91
CA PHE A 311 -14.69 -9.63 -17.05
C PHE A 311 -15.16 -8.38 -17.80
N TYR A 312 -14.82 -7.18 -17.33
CA TYR A 312 -15.24 -5.94 -18.00
C TYR A 312 -14.73 -5.85 -19.44
N LEU A 313 -13.49 -6.29 -19.70
CA LEU A 313 -12.92 -6.30 -21.04
C LEU A 313 -13.71 -7.22 -21.98
N GLU A 314 -14.04 -8.42 -21.55
CA GLU A 314 -14.83 -9.39 -22.34
C GLU A 314 -16.29 -8.95 -22.49
N THR A 315 -16.87 -8.26 -21.51
CA THR A 315 -18.23 -7.71 -21.58
C THR A 315 -18.32 -6.54 -22.57
N ILE A 316 -17.32 -5.64 -22.61
CA ILE A 316 -17.31 -4.46 -23.49
C ILE A 316 -16.79 -4.79 -24.89
N PHE A 317 -15.80 -5.66 -24.98
CA PHE A 317 -15.15 -6.07 -26.23
C PHE A 317 -15.26 -7.58 -26.40
N PRO A 318 -16.48 -8.11 -26.64
CA PRO A 318 -16.69 -9.54 -26.78
C PRO A 318 -15.87 -10.08 -27.95
N THR A 319 -15.06 -11.10 -27.68
CA THR A 319 -14.34 -11.86 -28.70
C THR A 319 -15.04 -13.21 -28.92
N ASN A 320 -14.78 -13.87 -30.06
CA ASN A 320 -15.27 -15.23 -30.33
C ASN A 320 -14.52 -16.32 -29.54
N GLU A 321 -13.63 -15.93 -28.61
CA GLU A 321 -12.82 -16.87 -27.83
C GLU A 321 -13.54 -17.29 -26.53
N GLU A 322 -13.11 -18.41 -25.96
CA GLU A 322 -13.64 -18.93 -24.70
C GLU A 322 -13.49 -17.87 -23.57
N ILE A 323 -14.59 -17.63 -22.84
CA ILE A 323 -14.67 -16.67 -21.71
C ILE A 323 -13.59 -16.97 -20.67
N GLN A 324 -12.52 -16.17 -20.63
CA GLN A 324 -11.38 -16.43 -19.75
C GLN A 324 -11.64 -15.95 -18.32
N TRP A 325 -12.50 -14.94 -18.13
CA TRP A 325 -12.70 -14.35 -16.80
C TRP A 325 -13.20 -15.37 -15.77
N LYS A 326 -14.04 -16.34 -16.15
CA LYS A 326 -14.58 -17.38 -15.24
C LYS A 326 -13.45 -18.22 -14.65
N LYS A 327 -12.57 -18.74 -15.52
CA LYS A 327 -11.40 -19.54 -15.15
C LYS A 327 -10.41 -18.72 -14.31
N MET A 328 -10.24 -17.44 -14.61
CA MET A 328 -9.39 -16.54 -13.84
C MET A 328 -9.97 -16.26 -12.44
N MET A 329 -11.29 -16.06 -12.35
CA MET A 329 -11.99 -15.88 -11.08
C MET A 329 -11.90 -17.13 -10.21
N ASP A 330 -12.04 -18.32 -10.80
CA ASP A 330 -11.86 -19.59 -10.06
C ASP A 330 -10.45 -19.74 -9.50
N LYS A 331 -9.43 -19.42 -10.29
CA LYS A 331 -8.04 -19.37 -9.81
C LYS A 331 -7.86 -18.36 -8.68
N ALA A 332 -8.49 -17.19 -8.75
CA ALA A 332 -8.44 -16.18 -7.71
C ALA A 332 -9.08 -16.67 -6.40
N ILE A 333 -10.25 -17.31 -6.47
CA ILE A 333 -10.94 -17.89 -5.30
C ILE A 333 -10.08 -19.01 -4.70
N VAL A 334 -9.49 -19.88 -5.52
CA VAL A 334 -8.60 -20.94 -5.04
C VAL A 334 -7.35 -20.38 -4.37
N ALA A 335 -6.75 -19.32 -4.90
CA ALA A 335 -5.60 -18.66 -4.30
C ALA A 335 -5.93 -18.04 -2.93
N ARG A 336 -7.07 -17.35 -2.81
CA ARG A 336 -7.55 -16.80 -1.52
C ARG A 336 -7.85 -17.91 -0.51
N LYS A 337 -8.53 -18.98 -0.94
CA LYS A 337 -8.79 -20.16 -0.11
C LYS A 337 -7.49 -20.82 0.37
N LYS A 338 -6.51 -20.97 -0.51
CA LYS A 338 -5.18 -21.53 -0.19
C LYS A 338 -4.54 -20.71 0.94
N MET A 339 -4.56 -19.38 0.86
CA MET A 339 -4.03 -18.51 1.91
C MET A 339 -4.76 -18.76 3.24
N ASN A 340 -6.09 -18.76 3.24
CA ASN A 340 -6.91 -19.00 4.44
C ASN A 340 -6.62 -20.37 5.08
N LEU A 341 -6.42 -21.41 4.27
CA LEU A 341 -6.04 -22.74 4.76
C LEU A 341 -4.66 -22.74 5.42
N ILE A 342 -3.67 -22.06 4.83
CA ILE A 342 -2.31 -21.96 5.40
C ILE A 342 -2.35 -21.18 6.72
N ILE A 343 -3.08 -20.06 6.77
CA ILE A 343 -3.27 -19.26 7.99
C ILE A 343 -3.85 -20.16 9.10
N LYS A 344 -4.95 -20.86 8.80
CA LYS A 344 -5.64 -21.74 9.75
C LYS A 344 -4.78 -22.90 10.24
N ASP A 345 -3.94 -23.48 9.38
CA ASP A 345 -3.07 -24.59 9.74
C ASP A 345 -1.87 -24.14 10.60
N THR A 346 -1.38 -22.92 10.35
CA THR A 346 -0.14 -22.44 10.98
C THR A 346 -0.39 -21.69 12.28
N ILE A 347 -1.43 -20.84 12.35
CA ILE A 347 -1.75 -20.02 13.53
C ILE A 347 -2.77 -20.78 14.37
N LYS A 348 -2.30 -21.43 15.45
CA LYS A 348 -3.09 -22.34 16.29
C LYS A 348 -3.71 -21.66 17.51
N ASN A 349 -4.39 -20.53 17.28
CA ASN A 349 -5.13 -19.85 18.33
C ASN A 349 -6.63 -20.19 18.30
N ASN A 350 -7.24 -20.20 19.49
CA ASN A 350 -8.64 -20.62 19.65
C ASN A 350 -9.65 -19.61 19.06
N ASN A 351 -9.24 -18.35 18.89
CA ASN A 351 -10.07 -17.28 18.36
C ASN A 351 -9.47 -16.74 17.05
N VAL A 352 -10.31 -16.43 16.08
CA VAL A 352 -9.91 -15.83 14.80
C VAL A 352 -9.59 -14.35 15.02
N SER A 353 -8.43 -13.90 14.56
CA SER A 353 -7.98 -12.51 14.66
C SER A 353 -8.74 -11.61 13.68
N PHE A 354 -8.78 -10.30 13.94
CA PHE A 354 -9.40 -9.32 13.03
C PHE A 354 -8.78 -9.38 11.62
N LEU A 355 -7.46 -9.50 11.54
CA LEU A 355 -6.76 -9.60 10.25
C LEU A 355 -7.05 -10.93 9.56
N GLN A 356 -7.14 -12.05 10.30
CA GLN A 356 -7.55 -13.33 9.73
C GLN A 356 -8.98 -13.28 9.17
N GLU A 357 -9.91 -12.66 9.90
CA GLU A 357 -11.29 -12.42 9.43
C GLU A 357 -11.31 -11.58 8.16
N HIS A 358 -10.38 -10.62 8.00
CA HIS A 358 -10.23 -9.88 6.76
C HIS A 358 -9.88 -10.77 5.56
N PHE A 359 -8.97 -11.74 5.71
CA PHE A 359 -8.64 -12.67 4.61
C PHE A 359 -9.80 -13.61 4.27
N LEU A 360 -10.57 -14.05 5.27
CA LEU A 360 -11.81 -14.81 5.06
C LEU A 360 -12.84 -13.97 4.30
N TYR A 361 -13.06 -12.73 4.72
CA TYR A 361 -13.92 -11.77 4.03
C TYR A 361 -13.53 -11.60 2.56
N GLN A 362 -12.24 -11.47 2.25
CA GLN A 362 -11.77 -11.36 0.86
C GLN A 362 -12.15 -12.61 0.04
N GLU A 363 -12.02 -13.82 0.59
CA GLU A 363 -12.48 -15.02 -0.11
C GLU A 363 -14.00 -14.99 -0.35
N TYR A 364 -14.79 -14.62 0.67
CA TYR A 364 -16.25 -14.55 0.55
C TYR A 364 -16.70 -13.55 -0.52
N ILE A 365 -16.10 -12.36 -0.56
CA ILE A 365 -16.37 -11.37 -1.60
C ILE A 365 -16.04 -11.90 -2.99
N ALA A 366 -14.92 -12.61 -3.16
CA ALA A 366 -14.57 -13.16 -4.47
C ALA A 366 -15.61 -14.18 -4.97
N ARG A 367 -16.10 -15.04 -4.06
CA ARG A 367 -17.17 -16.00 -4.35
C ARG A 367 -18.50 -15.31 -4.68
N LEU A 368 -18.89 -14.33 -3.87
CA LEU A 368 -20.13 -13.57 -4.09
C LEU A 368 -20.09 -12.78 -5.39
N VAL A 369 -18.96 -12.18 -5.74
CA VAL A 369 -18.83 -11.49 -7.03
C VAL A 369 -18.94 -12.47 -8.20
N LYS A 370 -18.28 -13.64 -8.15
CA LYS A 370 -18.51 -14.69 -9.19
C LYS A 370 -19.99 -15.04 -9.29
N PHE A 371 -20.65 -15.20 -8.14
CA PHE A 371 -22.06 -15.54 -8.06
C PHE A 371 -22.94 -14.44 -8.68
N ASN A 372 -22.73 -13.18 -8.33
CA ASN A 372 -23.45 -12.02 -8.89
C ASN A 372 -23.28 -11.93 -10.40
N LEU A 373 -22.07 -12.16 -10.92
CA LEU A 373 -21.79 -12.17 -12.35
C LEU A 373 -22.61 -13.24 -13.07
N LEU A 374 -22.62 -14.48 -12.57
CA LEU A 374 -23.37 -15.59 -13.17
C LEU A 374 -24.88 -15.40 -13.07
N LEU A 375 -25.38 -14.87 -11.95
CA LEU A 375 -26.80 -14.52 -11.81
C LEU A 375 -27.21 -13.44 -12.82
N ALA A 376 -26.47 -12.34 -12.89
CA ALA A 376 -26.78 -11.23 -13.80
C ALA A 376 -26.69 -11.63 -15.28
N MET A 377 -25.82 -12.58 -15.62
CA MET A 377 -25.69 -13.14 -16.97
C MET A 377 -26.68 -14.28 -17.25
N GLN A 378 -27.45 -14.73 -16.25
CA GLN A 378 -28.36 -15.87 -16.35
C GLN A 378 -27.64 -17.15 -16.83
N GLU A 379 -26.48 -17.45 -16.25
CA GLU A 379 -25.66 -18.61 -16.58
C GLU A 379 -25.48 -19.57 -15.40
N ASP A 380 -25.43 -20.87 -15.68
CA ASP A 380 -25.25 -21.91 -14.65
C ASP A 380 -24.17 -21.59 -13.61
N ILE A 381 -24.53 -21.75 -12.34
CA ILE A 381 -23.61 -21.48 -11.23
C ILE A 381 -22.66 -22.66 -11.08
N THR A 382 -21.38 -22.37 -11.24
CA THR A 382 -20.31 -23.37 -11.22
C THR A 382 -19.44 -23.31 -9.96
N ASP A 383 -18.94 -24.45 -9.54
CA ASP A 383 -17.85 -24.52 -8.55
C ASP A 383 -16.52 -24.02 -9.12
N THR A 384 -15.45 -24.02 -8.31
CA THR A 384 -14.12 -23.57 -8.75
C THR A 384 -13.40 -24.55 -9.68
N ARG A 385 -14.03 -25.66 -10.05
CA ARG A 385 -13.55 -26.63 -11.03
C ARG A 385 -14.35 -26.55 -12.34
N GLY A 386 -15.34 -25.66 -12.42
CA GLY A 386 -16.23 -25.52 -13.56
C GLY A 386 -17.41 -26.50 -13.58
N ASN A 387 -17.62 -27.28 -12.52
CA ASN A 387 -18.78 -28.17 -12.45
C ASN A 387 -20.03 -27.36 -12.11
N VAL A 388 -21.11 -27.56 -12.86
CA VAL A 388 -22.41 -26.96 -12.57
C VAL A 388 -22.91 -27.46 -11.22
N LYS A 389 -23.17 -26.53 -10.31
CA LYS A 389 -23.82 -26.78 -9.03
C LYS A 389 -25.31 -26.47 -9.07
N TYR A 390 -25.67 -25.36 -9.71
CA TYR A 390 -27.06 -24.94 -9.85
C TYR A 390 -27.29 -24.50 -11.29
N PRO A 391 -28.09 -25.24 -12.07
CA PRO A 391 -28.50 -24.78 -13.37
C PRO A 391 -29.44 -23.58 -13.25
N VAL A 392 -29.51 -22.76 -14.29
CA VAL A 392 -30.36 -21.54 -14.34
C VAL A 392 -31.81 -21.84 -13.98
N SER A 393 -32.35 -22.97 -14.43
CA SER A 393 -33.71 -23.42 -14.14
C SER A 393 -33.99 -23.69 -12.65
N GLU A 394 -32.95 -23.79 -11.82
CA GLU A 394 -33.05 -24.16 -10.41
C GLU A 394 -32.58 -23.07 -9.45
N TYR A 395 -32.43 -21.83 -9.91
CA TYR A 395 -31.97 -20.72 -9.08
C TYR A 395 -32.80 -20.54 -7.80
N LYS A 396 -34.11 -20.81 -7.79
CA LYS A 396 -34.92 -20.76 -6.56
C LYS A 396 -34.40 -21.65 -5.43
N LYS A 397 -33.74 -22.78 -5.74
CA LYS A 397 -33.16 -23.67 -4.73
C LYS A 397 -32.01 -22.99 -3.96
N LEU A 398 -31.38 -21.96 -4.52
CA LEU A 398 -30.31 -21.20 -3.86
C LEU A 398 -30.80 -20.46 -2.61
N LEU A 399 -32.11 -20.20 -2.47
CA LEU A 399 -32.67 -19.60 -1.26
C LEU A 399 -32.54 -20.51 -0.02
N GLU A 400 -32.36 -21.82 -0.23
CA GLU A 400 -32.21 -22.81 0.84
C GLU A 400 -30.74 -23.02 1.23
N GLU A 401 -29.80 -22.57 0.39
CA GLU A 401 -28.36 -22.74 0.60
C GLU A 401 -27.83 -21.86 1.72
N GLU A 402 -27.05 -22.46 2.63
CA GLU A 402 -26.45 -21.80 3.80
C GLU A 402 -25.68 -20.52 3.41
N PHE A 403 -24.96 -20.60 2.28
CA PHE A 403 -24.18 -19.49 1.73
C PHE A 403 -25.01 -18.25 1.40
N ILE A 404 -26.30 -18.38 1.09
CA ILE A 404 -27.23 -17.26 0.82
C ILE A 404 -28.15 -17.00 2.01
N LYS A 405 -28.63 -18.06 2.66
CA LYS A 405 -29.65 -18.02 3.72
C LYS A 405 -29.15 -17.39 5.01
N GLU A 406 -27.95 -17.72 5.46
CA GLU A 406 -27.48 -17.28 6.77
C GLU A 406 -27.01 -15.82 6.74
N PRO A 407 -27.34 -14.99 7.75
CA PRO A 407 -26.78 -13.64 7.82
C PRO A 407 -25.26 -13.71 7.99
N TYR A 408 -24.55 -12.73 7.41
CA TYR A 408 -23.13 -12.54 7.73
C TYR A 408 -23.01 -11.56 8.89
N ASP A 409 -22.51 -12.06 10.02
CA ASP A 409 -22.35 -11.31 11.26
C ASP A 409 -20.92 -10.78 11.47
N GLY A 410 -20.03 -10.93 10.49
CA GLY A 410 -18.66 -10.44 10.58
C GLY A 410 -18.53 -8.93 10.35
N PRO A 411 -17.34 -8.36 10.59
CA PRO A 411 -17.13 -6.91 10.69
C PRO A 411 -17.19 -6.15 9.35
N PHE A 412 -17.29 -6.85 8.22
CA PHE A 412 -17.25 -6.25 6.88
C PHE A 412 -18.60 -6.32 6.16
N GLY A 413 -19.37 -5.24 6.18
CA GLY A 413 -20.77 -5.20 5.73
C GLY A 413 -21.03 -5.59 4.28
N LYS A 414 -20.04 -5.50 3.38
CA LYS A 414 -20.26 -5.74 1.94
C LYS A 414 -20.70 -7.16 1.60
N VAL A 415 -20.27 -8.17 2.36
CA VAL A 415 -20.73 -9.56 2.21
C VAL A 415 -22.23 -9.64 2.49
N ARG A 416 -22.68 -9.00 3.57
CA ARG A 416 -24.11 -8.94 3.92
C ARG A 416 -24.90 -8.24 2.82
N ASP A 417 -24.41 -7.11 2.30
CA ASP A 417 -25.10 -6.36 1.24
C ASP A 417 -25.32 -7.21 -0.02
N TYR A 418 -24.28 -7.90 -0.51
CA TYR A 418 -24.41 -8.78 -1.68
C TYR A 418 -25.30 -10.00 -1.42
N LYS A 419 -25.28 -10.58 -0.21
CA LYS A 419 -26.16 -11.69 0.13
C LYS A 419 -27.63 -11.27 0.16
N VAL A 420 -27.92 -10.10 0.73
CA VAL A 420 -29.29 -9.54 0.77
C VAL A 420 -29.79 -9.29 -0.65
N GLU A 421 -29.00 -8.62 -1.47
CA GLU A 421 -29.37 -8.35 -2.86
C GLU A 421 -29.59 -9.63 -3.67
N ALA A 422 -28.71 -10.63 -3.52
CA ALA A 422 -28.88 -11.94 -4.17
C ALA A 422 -30.18 -12.62 -3.74
N ARG A 423 -30.52 -12.56 -2.46
CA ARG A 423 -31.77 -13.13 -1.95
C ARG A 423 -33.00 -12.43 -2.53
N GLU A 424 -33.00 -11.10 -2.57
CA GLU A 424 -34.08 -10.31 -3.17
C GLU A 424 -34.26 -10.66 -4.65
N TYR A 425 -33.17 -10.72 -5.41
CA TYR A 425 -33.18 -11.11 -6.81
C TYR A 425 -33.77 -12.51 -7.05
N LEU A 426 -33.40 -13.47 -6.20
CA LEU A 426 -33.86 -14.86 -6.31
C LEU A 426 -35.32 -15.06 -5.92
N VAL A 427 -35.88 -14.22 -5.05
CA VAL A 427 -37.32 -14.25 -4.70
C VAL A 427 -38.16 -13.86 -5.91
N ASP A 428 -37.69 -12.90 -6.69
CA ASP A 428 -38.38 -12.38 -7.88
C ASP A 428 -38.05 -13.16 -9.18
N TRP A 429 -37.25 -14.24 -9.09
CA TRP A 429 -36.88 -15.08 -10.23
C TRP A 429 -38.08 -15.92 -10.70
N GLU A 430 -38.39 -15.94 -12.00
CA GLU A 430 -39.47 -16.77 -12.59
C GLU A 430 -38.96 -17.84 -13.53
#